data_AF-A0AAW4X2N5-F1
#
_entry.id   AF-A0AAW4X2N5-F1
#
_cell.length_a   1.000
_cell.length_b   1.000
_cell.length_c   1.000
_cell.angle_alpha   90.00
_cell.angle_beta   90.00
_cell.angle_gamma   90.00
#
_symmetry.space_group_name_H-M   'P 1'
#
loop_
_entity.id
_entity.type
_entity.pdbx_description
1 polymer ?
#
loop_
_entity_poly.entity_id
_entity_poly.type
_entity_poly.pdbx_seq_one_letter_code
_entity_poly.pdbx_strand_id
1 'polypeptide(L)'
;MLFDSLTIIVLGLLFIFIALFTTVEIILPLAILLIIYASYKYNKRGIIYSTLFAISLLLIQDLYTLELGLLELIIEIFIIIIAALYIYYSSIAREKLNSDLKERVKELSTLNNIAKITESYYGELETVLEKIASEIRSGYQYDKDSCVRISYENKEYKTDNFKESKWKHRTAITIDGQDKGEIEVFYLHKHPAEYNNTPFLKEEYELLDLLAARLSSIIKIIEQEKRVREQRNFLSITLNSIGDGVIITDKEGKIVRLNKT
;
A
#
# COMPACT_ATOMS: atom_id res chain seq x y z
N MET A 1 22.74 -14.13 6.43
CA MET A 1 23.61 -13.25 7.24
C MET A 1 25.07 -13.69 7.25
N LEU A 2 25.46 -14.87 7.77
CA LEU A 2 26.87 -15.35 7.74
C LEU A 2 27.42 -15.63 6.32
N PHE A 3 26.60 -16.19 5.43
CA PHE A 3 26.94 -16.41 4.01
C PHE A 3 27.13 -15.10 3.23
N ASP A 4 26.46 -14.03 3.66
CA ASP A 4 26.52 -12.73 3.00
C ASP A 4 27.78 -11.96 3.38
N SER A 5 28.24 -12.08 4.63
CA SER A 5 29.55 -11.54 5.04
C SER A 5 30.70 -12.25 4.35
N LEU A 6 30.62 -13.57 4.15
CA LEU A 6 31.67 -14.35 3.50
C LEU A 6 31.88 -13.94 2.04
N THR A 7 30.79 -13.67 1.31
CA THR A 7 30.86 -13.24 -0.10
C THR A 7 31.54 -11.89 -0.28
N ILE A 8 31.30 -10.91 0.61
CA ILE A 8 32.02 -9.62 0.56
C ILE A 8 33.50 -9.82 0.88
N ILE A 9 33.83 -10.62 1.90
CA ILE A 9 35.23 -10.84 2.29
C ILE A 9 35.99 -11.51 1.15
N VAL A 10 35.38 -12.51 0.49
CA VAL A 10 35.96 -13.16 -0.69
C VAL A 10 36.11 -12.18 -1.84
N LEU A 11 35.10 -11.32 -2.12
CA LEU A 11 35.25 -10.27 -3.12
C LEU A 11 36.38 -9.29 -2.75
N GLY A 12 36.44 -8.84 -1.51
CA GLY A 12 37.47 -7.91 -1.04
C GLY A 12 38.88 -8.49 -1.17
N LEU A 13 39.07 -9.77 -0.83
CA LEU A 13 40.34 -10.47 -1.01
C LEU A 13 40.70 -10.64 -2.49
N LEU A 14 39.72 -10.98 -3.34
CA LEU A 14 39.92 -11.05 -4.79
C LEU A 14 40.35 -9.69 -5.37
N PHE A 15 39.73 -8.60 -4.90
CA PHE A 15 40.06 -7.25 -5.31
C PHE A 15 41.47 -6.83 -4.89
N ILE A 16 41.87 -7.15 -3.65
CA ILE A 16 43.24 -6.93 -3.18
C ILE A 16 44.22 -7.69 -4.07
N PHE A 17 43.91 -8.95 -4.41
CA PHE A 17 44.74 -9.75 -5.29
C PHE A 17 44.84 -9.13 -6.70
N ILE A 18 43.72 -8.75 -7.31
CA ILE A 18 43.70 -8.09 -8.62
C ILE A 18 44.51 -6.78 -8.59
N ALA A 19 44.37 -5.98 -7.53
CA ALA A 19 45.06 -4.72 -7.39
C ALA A 19 46.60 -4.84 -7.37
N LEU A 20 47.14 -5.99 -6.96
CA LEU A 20 48.59 -6.25 -6.98
C LEU A 20 49.16 -6.50 -8.40
N PHE A 21 48.31 -6.86 -9.36
CA PHE A 21 48.73 -7.28 -10.71
C PHE A 21 48.16 -6.43 -11.84
N THR A 22 47.40 -5.36 -11.53
CA THR A 22 46.72 -4.53 -12.54
C THR A 22 47.03 -3.04 -12.40
N THR A 23 46.78 -2.28 -13.48
CA THR A 23 46.96 -0.83 -13.52
C THR A 23 45.82 -0.11 -12.79
N VAL A 24 46.10 1.10 -12.31
CA VAL A 24 45.15 1.96 -11.57
C VAL A 24 43.85 2.20 -12.37
N GLU A 25 43.96 2.32 -13.70
CA GLU A 25 42.82 2.50 -14.62
C GLU A 25 41.74 1.40 -14.50
N ILE A 26 42.11 0.18 -14.10
CA ILE A 26 41.17 -0.95 -13.95
C ILE A 26 40.56 -0.99 -12.54
N ILE A 27 41.30 -0.53 -11.54
CA ILE A 27 40.92 -0.66 -10.13
C ILE A 27 39.85 0.35 -9.74
N LEU A 28 39.89 1.56 -10.28
CA LEU A 28 38.88 2.57 -10.00
C LEU A 28 37.45 2.13 -10.46
N PRO A 29 37.23 1.64 -11.70
CA PRO A 29 35.93 1.09 -12.11
C PRO A 29 35.48 -0.10 -11.24
N LEU A 30 36.42 -0.98 -10.89
CA LEU A 30 36.14 -2.15 -10.07
C LEU A 30 35.69 -1.73 -8.67
N ALA A 31 36.38 -0.76 -8.06
CA ALA A 31 36.05 -0.20 -6.76
C ALA A 31 34.66 0.46 -6.75
N ILE A 32 34.31 1.20 -7.81
CA ILE A 32 32.96 1.76 -7.97
C ILE A 32 31.91 0.63 -8.08
N LEU A 33 32.19 -0.43 -8.83
CA LEU A 33 31.29 -1.59 -8.93
C LEU A 33 31.07 -2.26 -7.57
N LEU A 34 32.12 -2.36 -6.75
CA LEU A 34 32.03 -2.88 -5.38
C LEU A 34 31.13 -1.98 -4.51
N ILE A 35 31.25 -0.66 -4.62
CA ILE A 35 30.40 0.29 -3.89
C ILE A 35 28.94 0.15 -4.32
N ILE A 36 28.67 0.00 -5.62
CA ILE A 36 27.32 -0.24 -6.15
C ILE A 36 26.75 -1.55 -5.59
N TYR A 37 27.52 -2.64 -5.64
CA TYR A 37 27.09 -3.95 -5.13
C TYR A 37 26.80 -3.90 -3.62
N ALA A 38 27.71 -3.31 -2.85
CA ALA A 38 27.56 -3.15 -1.41
C ALA A 38 26.38 -2.24 -1.05
N SER A 39 26.15 -1.17 -1.82
CA SER A 39 24.99 -0.30 -1.69
C SER A 39 23.69 -1.08 -1.88
N TYR A 40 23.60 -1.91 -2.91
CA TYR A 40 22.39 -2.68 -3.21
C TYR A 40 22.08 -3.69 -2.10
N LYS A 41 23.11 -4.34 -1.55
CA LYS A 41 22.92 -5.44 -0.60
C LYS A 41 22.86 -5.02 0.87
N TYR A 42 23.51 -3.92 1.26
CA TYR A 42 23.65 -3.49 2.66
C TYR A 42 23.27 -2.02 2.90
N ASN A 43 22.61 -1.38 1.94
CA ASN A 43 22.16 0.02 2.01
C ASN A 43 23.30 0.95 2.48
N LYS A 44 22.98 1.85 3.41
CA LYS A 44 23.89 2.90 3.92
C LYS A 44 25.19 2.34 4.50
N ARG A 45 25.13 1.22 5.23
CA ARG A 45 26.33 0.61 5.83
C ARG A 45 27.26 0.06 4.74
N GLY A 46 26.69 -0.55 3.71
CA GLY A 46 27.43 -1.06 2.56
C GLY A 46 28.24 0.02 1.85
N ILE A 47 27.61 1.17 1.58
CA ILE A 47 28.28 2.31 0.93
C ILE A 47 29.47 2.79 1.76
N ILE A 48 29.30 2.98 3.07
CA ILE A 48 30.36 3.51 3.94
C ILE A 48 31.56 2.56 3.97
N TYR A 49 31.35 1.28 4.25
CA TYR A 49 32.45 0.32 4.37
C TYR A 49 33.16 0.06 3.04
N SER A 50 32.41 -0.05 1.93
CA SER A 50 33.00 -0.24 0.60
C SER A 50 33.79 0.98 0.13
N THR A 51 33.34 2.19 0.48
CA THR A 51 34.08 3.44 0.16
C THR A 51 35.40 3.52 0.93
N LEU A 52 35.39 3.23 2.23
CA LEU A 52 36.61 3.18 3.06
C LEU A 52 37.58 2.11 2.56
N PHE A 53 37.06 0.95 2.18
CA PHE A 53 37.86 -0.12 1.59
C PHE A 53 38.46 0.29 0.24
N ALA A 54 37.69 0.91 -0.64
CA ALA A 54 38.16 1.40 -1.93
C ALA A 54 39.28 2.45 -1.79
N ILE A 55 39.15 3.40 -0.86
CA ILE A 55 40.20 4.39 -0.58
C ILE A 55 41.45 3.71 -0.03
N SER A 56 41.29 2.75 0.89
CA SER A 56 42.42 1.98 1.44
C SER A 56 43.12 1.15 0.35
N LEU A 57 42.36 0.59 -0.58
CA LEU A 57 42.87 -0.20 -1.70
C LEU A 57 43.73 0.67 -2.63
N LEU A 58 43.26 1.87 -2.99
CA LEU A 58 44.02 2.83 -3.79
C LEU A 58 45.33 3.24 -3.08
N LEU A 59 45.27 3.58 -1.79
CA LEU A 59 46.45 3.96 -1.02
C LEU A 59 47.51 2.86 -0.99
N ILE A 60 47.10 1.59 -0.87
CA ILE A 60 48.00 0.44 -0.90
C ILE A 60 48.60 0.27 -2.30
N GLN A 61 47.80 0.44 -3.34
CA GLN A 61 48.25 0.30 -4.71
C GLN A 61 49.30 1.36 -5.09
N ASP A 62 49.03 2.64 -4.82
CA ASP A 62 49.95 3.74 -5.12
C ASP A 62 51.29 3.59 -4.37
N LEU A 63 51.22 3.07 -3.14
CA LEU A 63 52.42 2.75 -2.36
C LEU A 63 53.22 1.60 -2.98
N TYR A 64 52.55 0.61 -3.58
CA TYR A 64 53.18 -0.54 -4.23
C TYR A 64 53.80 -0.21 -5.58
N THR A 65 53.11 0.61 -6.40
CA THR A 65 53.60 1.00 -7.73
C THR A 65 54.69 2.08 -7.68
N LEU A 66 54.89 2.72 -6.51
CA LEU A 66 55.82 3.85 -6.30
C LEU A 66 55.51 5.07 -7.20
N GLU A 67 54.31 5.12 -7.79
CA GLU A 67 53.80 6.23 -8.61
C GLU A 67 53.11 7.26 -7.71
N LEU A 68 53.85 7.90 -6.79
CA LEU A 68 53.27 8.86 -5.83
C LEU A 68 53.02 10.24 -6.46
N GLY A 69 52.06 10.30 -7.39
CA GLY A 69 51.46 11.54 -7.88
C GLY A 69 50.42 12.07 -6.90
N LEU A 70 50.81 12.96 -5.98
CA LEU A 70 49.91 13.44 -4.92
C LEU A 70 48.62 14.10 -5.46
N LEU A 71 48.68 14.72 -6.64
CA LEU A 71 47.51 15.29 -7.32
C LEU A 71 46.57 14.21 -7.88
N GLU A 72 47.12 13.14 -8.45
CA GLU A 72 46.36 12.04 -9.08
C GLU A 72 45.60 11.24 -8.02
N LEU A 73 46.27 10.88 -6.91
CA LEU A 73 45.64 10.24 -5.76
C LEU A 73 44.49 11.08 -5.19
N ILE A 74 44.67 12.41 -5.08
CA ILE A 74 43.62 13.30 -4.62
C ILE A 74 42.41 13.24 -5.56
N ILE A 75 42.64 13.31 -6.88
CA ILE A 75 41.57 13.26 -7.89
C ILE A 75 40.80 11.93 -7.77
N GLU A 76 41.47 10.81 -7.63
CA GLU A 76 40.82 9.49 -7.52
C GLU A 76 39.99 9.34 -6.25
N ILE A 77 40.52 9.79 -5.11
CA ILE A 77 39.77 9.82 -3.86
C ILE A 77 38.52 10.69 -4.01
N PHE A 78 38.63 11.87 -4.65
CA PHE A 78 37.48 12.72 -4.92
C PHE A 78 36.44 12.04 -5.82
N ILE A 79 36.87 11.33 -6.86
CA ILE A 79 35.96 10.58 -7.75
C ILE A 79 35.20 9.51 -6.95
N ILE A 80 35.89 8.75 -6.10
CA ILE A 80 35.25 7.74 -5.25
C ILE A 80 34.24 8.37 -4.29
N ILE A 81 34.61 9.48 -3.64
CA ILE A 81 33.73 10.18 -2.69
C ILE A 81 32.48 10.70 -3.42
N ILE A 82 32.64 11.34 -4.58
CA ILE A 82 31.52 11.86 -5.37
C ILE A 82 30.61 10.71 -5.82
N ALA A 83 31.17 9.60 -6.30
CA ALA A 83 30.41 8.42 -6.68
C ALA A 83 29.64 7.83 -5.49
N ALA A 84 30.29 7.70 -4.33
CA ALA A 84 29.67 7.20 -3.11
C ALA A 84 28.53 8.10 -2.62
N LEU A 85 28.72 9.43 -2.67
CA LEU A 85 27.67 10.40 -2.33
C LEU A 85 26.49 10.31 -3.29
N TYR A 86 26.75 10.25 -4.60
CA TYR A 86 25.70 10.09 -5.60
C TYR A 86 24.89 8.80 -5.38
N ILE A 87 25.58 7.68 -5.16
CA ILE A 87 24.94 6.38 -4.87
C ILE A 87 24.13 6.47 -3.57
N TYR A 88 24.65 7.12 -2.53
CA TYR A 88 23.96 7.32 -1.26
C TYR A 88 22.66 8.10 -1.42
N TYR A 89 22.70 9.28 -2.04
CA TYR A 89 21.50 10.09 -2.26
C TYR A 89 20.49 9.38 -3.17
N SER A 90 20.97 8.71 -4.23
CA SER A 90 20.10 7.92 -5.10
C SER A 90 19.44 6.74 -4.37
N SER A 91 20.16 6.06 -3.47
CA SER A 91 19.63 4.91 -2.73
C SER A 91 18.48 5.32 -1.80
N ILE A 92 18.62 6.46 -1.10
CA ILE A 92 17.61 6.99 -0.19
C ILE A 92 16.37 7.44 -0.96
N ALA A 93 16.56 8.14 -2.08
CA ALA A 93 15.45 8.58 -2.92
C ALA A 93 14.64 7.38 -3.46
N ARG A 94 15.33 6.30 -3.88
CA ARG A 94 14.69 5.06 -4.32
C ARG A 94 13.96 4.34 -3.20
N GLU A 95 14.55 4.26 -2.01
CA GLU A 95 13.91 3.64 -0.84
C GLU A 95 12.61 4.35 -0.48
N LYS A 96 12.62 5.69 -0.45
CA LYS A 96 11.43 6.50 -0.24
C LYS A 96 10.38 6.27 -1.32
N LEU A 97 10.76 6.38 -2.60
CA LEU A 97 9.85 6.18 -3.72
C LEU A 97 9.22 4.77 -3.72
N ASN A 98 10.01 3.73 -3.44
CA ASN A 98 9.52 2.36 -3.34
C ASN A 98 8.55 2.18 -2.19
N SER A 99 8.82 2.82 -1.04
CA SER A 99 7.90 2.82 0.10
C SER A 99 6.57 3.48 -0.27
N ASP A 100 6.61 4.68 -0.85
CA ASP A 100 5.41 5.42 -1.26
C ASP A 100 4.60 4.64 -2.31
N LEU A 101 5.27 4.02 -3.29
CA LEU A 101 4.63 3.17 -4.30
C LEU A 101 3.95 1.95 -3.67
N LYS A 102 4.61 1.32 -2.70
CA LYS A 102 4.06 0.14 -2.02
C LYS A 102 2.78 0.48 -1.27
N GLU A 103 2.75 1.60 -0.55
CA GLU A 103 1.54 2.06 0.14
C GLU A 103 0.42 2.41 -0.85
N ARG A 104 0.73 3.07 -1.98
CA ARG A 104 -0.25 3.34 -3.04
C ARG A 104 -0.82 2.09 -3.69
N VAL A 105 0.01 1.09 -3.96
CA VAL A 105 -0.44 -0.20 -4.50
C VAL A 105 -1.40 -0.89 -3.53
N LYS A 106 -1.11 -0.81 -2.22
CA LYS A 106 -1.94 -1.37 -1.17
C LYS A 106 -3.31 -0.67 -1.09
N GLU A 107 -3.30 0.66 -1.04
CA GLU A 107 -4.50 1.50 -1.08
C GLU A 107 -5.40 1.15 -2.28
N LEU A 108 -4.82 1.15 -3.49
CA LEU A 108 -5.53 0.81 -4.72
C LEU A 108 -6.04 -0.64 -4.72
N SER A 109 -5.28 -1.58 -4.17
CA SER A 109 -5.71 -2.98 -4.06
C SER A 109 -6.95 -3.09 -3.18
N THR A 110 -6.94 -2.46 -2.00
CA THR A 110 -8.09 -2.46 -1.07
C THR A 110 -9.32 -1.83 -1.72
N LEU A 111 -9.18 -0.65 -2.32
CA LEU A 111 -10.28 0.03 -3.02
C LEU A 111 -10.86 -0.81 -4.16
N ASN A 112 -9.99 -1.43 -4.97
CA ASN A 112 -10.39 -2.28 -6.09
C ASN A 112 -11.09 -3.56 -5.61
N ASN A 113 -10.61 -4.18 -4.53
CA ASN A 113 -11.24 -5.36 -3.95
C ASN A 113 -12.63 -5.04 -3.40
N ILE A 114 -12.80 -3.90 -2.72
CA ILE A 114 -14.11 -3.43 -2.25
C ILE A 114 -15.05 -3.14 -3.43
N ALA A 115 -14.55 -2.53 -4.51
CA ALA A 115 -15.34 -2.35 -5.73
C ALA A 115 -15.84 -3.69 -6.29
N LYS A 116 -14.97 -4.71 -6.38
CA LYS A 116 -15.34 -6.06 -6.84
C LYS A 116 -16.35 -6.77 -5.92
N ILE A 117 -16.18 -6.65 -4.60
CA ILE A 117 -17.15 -7.18 -3.61
C ILE A 117 -18.53 -6.57 -3.85
N THR A 118 -18.56 -5.30 -4.26
CA THR A 118 -19.79 -4.58 -4.53
C THR A 118 -20.38 -4.87 -5.90
N GLU A 119 -19.56 -5.02 -6.96
CA GLU A 119 -20.04 -5.33 -8.31
C GLU A 119 -20.58 -6.76 -8.42
N SER A 120 -20.03 -7.69 -7.65
CA SER A 120 -20.51 -9.07 -7.55
C SER A 120 -21.77 -9.22 -6.67
N TYR A 121 -22.36 -8.10 -6.26
CA TYR A 121 -23.50 -8.07 -5.37
C TYR A 121 -24.79 -8.60 -6.01
N TYR A 122 -25.20 -9.78 -5.53
CA TYR A 122 -26.56 -10.32 -5.65
C TYR A 122 -27.09 -10.81 -4.29
N GLY A 123 -26.40 -10.48 -3.18
CA GLY A 123 -26.63 -11.03 -1.83
C GLY A 123 -27.28 -10.04 -0.86
N GLU A 124 -27.23 -10.34 0.44
CA GLU A 124 -27.70 -9.46 1.51
C GLU A 124 -26.63 -8.42 1.88
N LEU A 125 -27.06 -7.19 2.18
CA LEU A 125 -26.19 -6.06 2.57
C LEU A 125 -25.24 -6.44 3.72
N GLU A 126 -25.71 -7.30 4.63
CA GLU A 126 -24.99 -7.77 5.80
C GLU A 126 -23.69 -8.50 5.41
N THR A 127 -23.78 -9.47 4.51
CA THR A 127 -22.62 -10.23 4.02
C THR A 127 -21.62 -9.34 3.28
N VAL A 128 -22.09 -8.28 2.62
CA VAL A 128 -21.21 -7.31 1.96
C VAL A 128 -20.42 -6.51 2.98
N LEU A 129 -21.09 -5.99 4.01
CA LEU A 129 -20.44 -5.17 5.03
C LEU A 129 -19.40 -5.97 5.84
N GLU A 130 -19.65 -7.25 6.13
CA GLU A 130 -18.67 -8.15 6.76
C GLU A 130 -17.42 -8.36 5.88
N LYS A 131 -17.62 -8.62 4.59
CA LYS A 131 -16.52 -8.78 3.64
C LYS A 131 -15.72 -7.49 3.49
N ILE A 132 -16.40 -6.34 3.43
CA ILE A 132 -15.75 -5.04 3.35
C ILE A 132 -14.96 -4.77 4.62
N ALA A 133 -15.50 -5.02 5.82
CA ALA A 133 -14.76 -4.86 7.08
C ALA A 133 -13.44 -5.67 7.07
N SER A 134 -13.48 -6.90 6.55
CA SER A 134 -12.30 -7.74 6.39
C SER A 134 -11.29 -7.20 5.37
N GLU A 135 -11.78 -6.63 4.27
CA GLU A 135 -10.92 -6.04 3.23
C GLU A 135 -10.30 -4.71 3.67
N ILE A 136 -11.01 -3.87 4.42
CA ILE A 136 -10.46 -2.60 4.94
C ILE A 136 -9.18 -2.86 5.74
N ARG A 137 -9.14 -3.95 6.53
CA ARG A 137 -7.97 -4.37 7.31
C ARG A 137 -6.72 -4.53 6.44
N SER A 138 -6.85 -4.99 5.19
CA SER A 138 -5.73 -5.23 4.28
C SER A 138 -5.03 -3.92 3.86
N GLY A 139 -5.71 -2.78 3.97
CA GLY A 139 -5.21 -1.46 3.60
C GLY A 139 -4.28 -0.82 4.62
N TYR A 140 -4.24 -1.31 5.87
CA TYR A 140 -3.50 -0.69 6.99
C TYR A 140 -2.09 -1.24 7.14
N GLN A 141 -1.12 -0.38 7.48
CA GLN A 141 0.31 -0.68 7.66
C GLN A 141 0.52 -1.96 8.49
N TYR A 142 -0.20 -2.07 9.61
CA TYR A 142 -0.21 -3.26 10.46
C TYR A 142 -1.50 -4.08 10.26
N ASP A 143 -1.65 -4.67 9.08
CA ASP A 143 -2.81 -5.46 8.65
C ASP A 143 -3.16 -6.64 9.61
N LYS A 144 -2.16 -7.33 10.15
CA LYS A 144 -2.34 -8.43 11.10
C LYS A 144 -2.74 -7.97 12.51
N ASP A 145 -2.41 -6.71 12.84
CA ASP A 145 -2.69 -6.12 14.15
C ASP A 145 -3.93 -5.23 14.14
N SER A 146 -4.50 -4.96 12.97
CA SER A 146 -5.70 -4.16 12.83
C SER A 146 -6.96 -4.99 12.98
N CYS A 147 -8.02 -4.37 13.45
CA CYS A 147 -9.37 -4.92 13.40
C CYS A 147 -10.37 -3.78 13.08
N VAL A 148 -11.48 -4.14 12.44
CA VAL A 148 -12.43 -3.18 11.88
C VAL A 148 -13.83 -3.47 12.42
N ARG A 149 -14.58 -2.40 12.72
CA ARG A 149 -16.01 -2.43 12.97
C ARG A 149 -16.70 -1.45 12.04
N ILE A 150 -17.74 -1.90 11.36
CA ILE A 150 -18.67 -1.06 10.61
C ILE A 150 -20.00 -1.10 11.37
N SER A 151 -20.54 0.04 11.76
CA SER A 151 -21.88 0.15 12.32
C SER A 151 -22.83 0.78 11.30
N TYR A 152 -24.01 0.19 11.12
CA TYR A 152 -25.04 0.67 10.20
C TYR A 152 -26.43 0.26 10.71
N GLU A 153 -27.37 1.21 10.83
CA GLU A 153 -28.75 0.97 11.26
C GLU A 153 -28.89 0.05 12.50
N ASN A 154 -28.13 0.32 13.57
CA ASN A 154 -28.07 -0.46 14.82
C ASN A 154 -27.52 -1.89 14.70
N LYS A 155 -26.91 -2.24 13.56
CA LYS A 155 -26.16 -3.48 13.38
C LYS A 155 -24.67 -3.18 13.33
N GLU A 156 -23.86 -4.12 13.82
CA GLU A 156 -22.40 -4.05 13.78
C GLU A 156 -21.84 -5.22 12.97
N TYR A 157 -20.92 -4.92 12.06
CA TYR A 157 -20.20 -5.86 11.22
C TYR A 157 -18.72 -5.76 11.55
N LYS A 158 -18.10 -6.89 11.91
CA LYS A 158 -16.78 -6.91 12.54
C LYS A 158 -15.87 -7.90 11.87
N THR A 159 -14.57 -7.62 11.91
CA THR A 159 -13.54 -8.62 11.61
C THR A 159 -13.48 -9.70 12.70
N ASP A 160 -13.08 -10.92 12.34
CA ASP A 160 -13.00 -12.06 13.27
C ASP A 160 -12.14 -11.80 14.52
N ASN A 161 -11.10 -10.96 14.40
CA ASN A 161 -10.17 -10.62 15.48
C ASN A 161 -10.56 -9.34 16.24
N PHE A 162 -11.82 -8.89 16.16
CA PHE A 162 -12.24 -7.61 16.71
C PHE A 162 -12.07 -7.51 18.22
N LYS A 163 -11.38 -6.45 18.66
CA LYS A 163 -11.27 -6.05 20.06
C LYS A 163 -11.04 -4.55 20.15
N GLU A 164 -11.85 -3.88 20.96
CA GLU A 164 -11.66 -2.45 21.19
C GLU A 164 -10.32 -2.17 21.86
N SER A 165 -9.67 -1.11 21.40
CA SER A 165 -8.43 -0.60 21.95
C SER A 165 -8.46 0.93 22.02
N LYS A 166 -7.51 1.51 22.75
CA LYS A 166 -7.33 2.96 22.79
C LYS A 166 -6.76 3.55 21.49
N TRP A 167 -6.20 2.70 20.64
CA TRP A 167 -5.58 3.09 19.37
C TRP A 167 -6.62 2.94 18.27
N LYS A 168 -7.49 3.93 18.14
CA LYS A 168 -8.60 3.88 17.20
C LYS A 168 -8.64 5.08 16.28
N HIS A 169 -9.08 4.83 15.06
CA HIS A 169 -9.43 5.82 14.07
C HIS A 169 -10.86 5.52 13.59
N ARG A 170 -11.64 6.57 13.32
CA ARG A 170 -13.04 6.42 12.92
C ARG A 170 -13.47 7.52 11.96
N THR A 171 -14.46 7.20 11.14
CA THR A 171 -15.12 8.15 10.24
C THR A 171 -16.60 7.79 10.08
N ALA A 172 -17.44 8.78 9.81
CA ALA A 172 -18.88 8.59 9.70
C ALA A 172 -19.29 8.09 8.30
N ILE A 173 -20.35 7.29 8.25
CA ILE A 173 -21.04 6.90 7.01
C ILE A 173 -22.22 7.87 6.84
N THR A 174 -22.07 8.82 5.93
CA THR A 174 -23.06 9.89 5.71
C THR A 174 -23.82 9.66 4.40
N ILE A 175 -25.14 9.47 4.48
CA ILE A 175 -26.03 9.27 3.34
C ILE A 175 -27.05 10.41 3.31
N ASP A 176 -27.15 11.10 2.17
CA ASP A 176 -28.05 12.26 1.98
C ASP A 176 -27.91 13.33 3.08
N GLY A 177 -26.68 13.55 3.55
CA GLY A 177 -26.35 14.54 4.59
C GLY A 177 -26.68 14.09 6.02
N GLN A 178 -27.07 12.84 6.24
CA GLN A 178 -27.33 12.27 7.56
C GLN A 178 -26.32 11.18 7.89
N ASP A 179 -25.78 11.21 9.10
CA ASP A 179 -24.93 10.13 9.61
C ASP A 179 -25.81 8.92 9.92
N LYS A 180 -25.56 7.82 9.19
CA LYS A 180 -26.32 6.56 9.30
C LYS A 180 -25.51 5.43 9.93
N GLY A 181 -24.22 5.67 10.18
CA GLY A 181 -23.29 4.69 10.69
C GLY A 181 -21.88 5.25 10.84
N GLU A 182 -20.92 4.41 11.21
CA GLU A 182 -19.50 4.74 11.26
C GLU A 182 -18.64 3.53 10.90
N ILE A 183 -17.42 3.81 10.43
CA ILE A 183 -16.36 2.82 10.29
C ILE A 183 -15.30 3.14 11.34
N GLU A 184 -14.89 2.13 12.09
CA GLU A 184 -13.84 2.21 13.09
C GLU A 184 -12.75 1.18 12.81
N VAL A 185 -11.50 1.61 12.91
CA VAL A 185 -10.32 0.76 12.80
C VAL A 185 -9.50 0.89 14.07
N PHE A 186 -9.04 -0.24 14.59
CA PHE A 186 -8.27 -0.32 15.82
C PHE A 186 -6.98 -1.08 15.58
N TYR A 187 -5.87 -0.62 16.17
CA TYR A 187 -4.70 -1.47 16.37
C TYR A 187 -4.77 -2.17 17.72
N LEU A 188 -4.45 -3.46 17.77
CA LEU A 188 -4.55 -4.27 18.99
C LEU A 188 -3.37 -4.01 19.95
N HIS A 189 -2.23 -3.59 19.41
CA HIS A 189 -1.03 -3.29 20.18
C HIS A 189 -0.53 -1.85 19.97
N LYS A 190 0.41 -1.44 20.82
CA LYS A 190 1.04 -0.11 20.74
C LYS A 190 2.03 -0.07 19.59
N HIS A 191 1.83 0.87 18.66
CA HIS A 191 2.80 1.24 17.63
C HIS A 191 3.35 2.66 17.87
N PRO A 192 4.45 3.06 17.21
CA PRO A 192 4.96 4.42 17.25
C PRO A 192 3.88 5.43 16.82
N ALA A 193 3.89 6.62 17.42
CA ALA A 193 2.99 7.68 16.98
C ALA A 193 3.51 8.27 15.66
N GLU A 194 2.62 8.35 14.67
CA GLU A 194 2.96 8.78 13.31
C GLU A 194 2.22 10.07 12.94
N TYR A 195 0.87 10.05 12.93
CA TYR A 195 0.06 11.24 12.61
C TYR A 195 -0.95 11.55 13.74
N ASN A 196 -1.16 12.83 14.04
CA ASN A 196 -2.09 13.32 15.08
C ASN A 196 -1.91 12.67 16.47
N ASN A 197 -0.68 12.34 16.87
CA ASN A 197 -0.38 11.58 18.10
C ASN A 197 -1.07 10.19 18.16
N THR A 198 -1.43 9.63 17.01
CA THR A 198 -1.98 8.29 16.84
C THR A 198 -0.99 7.40 16.10
N PRO A 199 -1.10 6.06 16.25
CA PRO A 199 -0.25 5.12 15.50
C PRO A 199 -0.61 4.97 14.01
N PHE A 200 -1.57 5.76 13.52
CA PHE A 200 -2.01 5.71 12.13
C PHE A 200 -1.25 6.73 11.28
N LEU A 201 -1.04 6.40 10.01
CA LEU A 201 -0.44 7.28 9.00
C LEU A 201 -1.48 8.29 8.47
N LYS A 202 -1.03 9.42 7.91
CA LYS A 202 -1.94 10.41 7.29
C LYS A 202 -2.75 9.77 6.15
N GLU A 203 -2.09 8.93 5.37
CA GLU A 203 -2.64 8.17 4.27
C GLU A 203 -3.73 7.18 4.72
N GLU A 204 -3.62 6.64 5.94
CA GLU A 204 -4.64 5.74 6.51
C GLU A 204 -5.91 6.50 6.94
N TYR A 205 -5.77 7.75 7.38
CA TYR A 205 -6.93 8.63 7.60
C TYR A 205 -7.63 8.93 6.27
N GLU A 206 -6.87 9.32 5.25
CA GLU A 206 -7.39 9.62 3.91
C GLU A 206 -8.08 8.39 3.28
N LEU A 207 -7.48 7.20 3.45
CA LEU A 207 -8.05 5.94 3.01
C LEU A 207 -9.40 5.67 3.71
N LEU A 208 -9.50 5.82 5.04
CA LEU A 208 -10.76 5.55 5.74
C LEU A 208 -11.87 6.50 5.32
N ASP A 209 -11.57 7.79 5.14
CA ASP A 209 -12.54 8.79 4.66
C ASP A 209 -13.03 8.46 3.24
N LEU A 210 -12.12 8.07 2.34
CA LEU A 210 -12.48 7.65 0.99
C LEU A 210 -13.35 6.38 1.00
N LEU A 211 -13.01 5.42 1.86
CA LEU A 211 -13.76 4.18 2.04
C LEU A 211 -15.17 4.45 2.56
N ALA A 212 -15.34 5.38 3.50
CA ALA A 212 -16.65 5.75 4.03
C ALA A 212 -17.51 6.46 2.99
N ALA A 213 -16.94 7.37 2.19
CA ALA A 213 -17.65 7.98 1.07
C ALA A 213 -18.10 6.93 0.04
N ARG A 214 -17.23 5.95 -0.26
CA ARG A 214 -17.54 4.86 -1.17
C ARG A 214 -18.65 3.96 -0.61
N LEU A 215 -18.54 3.53 0.64
CA LEU A 215 -19.56 2.74 1.32
C LEU A 215 -20.91 3.45 1.38
N SER A 216 -20.92 4.75 1.70
CA SER A 216 -22.14 5.57 1.69
C SER A 216 -22.84 5.54 0.33
N SER A 217 -22.07 5.64 -0.75
CA SER A 217 -22.59 5.57 -2.13
C SER A 217 -23.15 4.19 -2.46
N ILE A 218 -22.46 3.13 -2.02
CA ILE A 218 -22.86 1.74 -2.25
C ILE A 218 -24.16 1.42 -1.51
N ILE A 219 -24.22 1.74 -0.22
CA ILE A 219 -25.41 1.53 0.60
C ILE A 219 -26.61 2.27 0.00
N LYS A 220 -26.41 3.51 -0.46
CA LYS A 220 -27.44 4.29 -1.14
C LYS A 220 -27.96 3.59 -2.40
N ILE A 221 -27.09 3.05 -3.25
CA ILE A 221 -27.50 2.29 -4.44
C ILE A 221 -28.33 1.07 -4.05
N ILE A 222 -27.87 0.30 -3.06
CA ILE A 222 -28.55 -0.91 -2.58
C ILE A 222 -29.94 -0.58 -2.03
N GLU A 223 -30.08 0.48 -1.24
CA GLU A 223 -31.38 0.93 -0.74
C GLU A 223 -32.32 1.37 -1.86
N GLN A 224 -31.81 2.10 -2.86
CA GLN A 224 -32.60 2.54 -3.99
C GLN A 224 -33.12 1.34 -4.81
N GLU A 225 -32.27 0.35 -5.08
CA GLU A 225 -32.67 -0.88 -5.76
C GLU A 225 -33.71 -1.67 -4.96
N LYS A 226 -33.55 -1.75 -3.64
CA LYS A 226 -34.53 -2.40 -2.75
C LYS A 226 -35.88 -1.70 -2.81
N ARG A 227 -35.91 -0.37 -2.69
CA ARG A 227 -37.15 0.44 -2.80
C ARG A 227 -37.85 0.24 -4.14
N VAL A 228 -37.10 0.26 -5.25
CA VAL A 228 -37.66 0.01 -6.59
C VAL A 228 -38.24 -1.41 -6.71
N ARG A 229 -37.55 -2.40 -6.15
CA ARG A 229 -38.01 -3.80 -6.14
C ARG A 229 -39.29 -3.96 -5.33
N GLU A 230 -39.36 -3.37 -4.14
CA GLU A 230 -40.55 -3.40 -3.28
C GLU A 230 -41.75 -2.74 -3.96
N GLN A 231 -41.57 -1.56 -4.58
CA GLN A 231 -42.62 -0.88 -5.35
C GLN A 231 -43.13 -1.73 -6.52
N ARG A 232 -42.23 -2.39 -7.27
CA ARG A 232 -42.61 -3.30 -8.36
C ARG A 232 -43.39 -4.52 -7.85
N ASN A 233 -42.97 -5.10 -6.73
CA ASN A 233 -43.66 -6.23 -6.12
C ASN A 233 -45.05 -5.84 -5.64
N PHE A 234 -45.18 -4.71 -4.94
CA PHE A 234 -46.47 -4.19 -4.49
C PHE A 234 -47.42 -3.95 -5.67
N LEU A 235 -46.96 -3.23 -6.70
CA LEU A 235 -47.75 -3.00 -7.92
C LEU A 235 -48.19 -4.32 -8.56
N SER A 236 -47.29 -5.30 -8.66
CA SER A 236 -47.61 -6.61 -9.23
C SER A 236 -48.66 -7.36 -8.41
N ILE A 237 -48.57 -7.33 -7.07
CA ILE A 237 -49.54 -7.98 -6.18
C ILE A 237 -50.91 -7.31 -6.32
N THR A 238 -50.96 -5.97 -6.25
CA THR A 238 -52.21 -5.21 -6.37
C THR A 238 -52.91 -5.50 -7.69
N LEU A 239 -52.19 -5.45 -8.82
CA LEU A 239 -52.77 -5.73 -10.15
C LEU A 239 -53.29 -7.17 -10.28
N ASN A 240 -52.60 -8.14 -9.69
CA ASN A 240 -53.01 -9.55 -9.76
C ASN A 240 -54.12 -9.90 -8.76
N SER A 241 -54.34 -9.09 -7.72
CA SER A 241 -55.43 -9.30 -6.75
C SER A 241 -56.77 -8.74 -7.18
N ILE A 242 -56.81 -7.90 -8.21
CA ILE A 242 -58.05 -7.35 -8.77
C ILE A 242 -58.70 -8.45 -9.63
N GLY A 243 -59.93 -8.84 -9.27
CA GLY A 243 -60.69 -9.87 -10.00
C GLY A 243 -61.22 -9.44 -11.37
N ASP A 244 -61.14 -8.14 -11.67
CA ASP A 244 -61.43 -7.58 -12.98
C ASP A 244 -60.17 -7.53 -13.86
N GLY A 245 -60.35 -7.65 -15.18
CA GLY A 245 -59.25 -7.53 -16.14
C GLY A 245 -58.68 -6.10 -16.15
N VAL A 246 -57.43 -5.95 -15.71
CA VAL A 246 -56.67 -4.69 -15.72
C VAL A 246 -55.69 -4.70 -16.90
N ILE A 247 -55.88 -3.76 -17.82
CA ILE A 247 -55.00 -3.48 -18.95
C ILE A 247 -54.21 -2.20 -18.65
N ILE A 248 -52.88 -2.27 -18.76
CA ILE A 248 -51.99 -1.11 -18.66
C ILE A 248 -51.53 -0.76 -20.07
N THR A 249 -51.70 0.50 -20.47
CA THR A 249 -51.21 1.04 -21.73
C THR A 249 -50.11 2.08 -21.52
N ASP A 250 -49.22 2.23 -22.49
CA ASP A 250 -48.30 3.36 -22.53
C ASP A 250 -49.01 4.66 -22.97
N LYS A 251 -48.25 5.74 -23.11
CA LYS A 251 -48.76 7.06 -23.54
C LYS A 251 -49.31 7.06 -24.97
N GLU A 252 -48.99 6.05 -25.76
CA GLU A 252 -49.38 5.88 -27.16
C GLU A 252 -50.56 4.89 -27.30
N GLY A 253 -51.07 4.36 -26.18
CA GLY A 253 -52.20 3.43 -26.15
C GLY A 253 -51.83 1.97 -26.38
N LYS A 254 -50.54 1.62 -26.46
CA LYS A 254 -50.10 0.24 -26.64
C LYS A 254 -50.16 -0.53 -25.33
N ILE A 255 -50.70 -1.74 -25.37
CA ILE A 255 -50.81 -2.61 -24.19
C ILE A 255 -49.40 -3.04 -23.74
N VAL A 256 -49.06 -2.71 -22.49
CA VAL A 256 -47.78 -3.03 -21.86
C VAL A 256 -47.92 -4.18 -20.86
N ARG A 257 -49.12 -4.38 -20.29
CA ARG A 257 -49.40 -5.46 -19.35
C ARG A 257 -50.90 -5.76 -19.24
N LEU A 258 -51.22 -7.02 -18.96
CA LEU A 258 -52.55 -7.54 -18.64
C LEU A 258 -52.42 -8.44 -17.40
N ASN A 259 -53.31 -8.32 -16.40
CA ASN A 259 -53.40 -9.29 -15.30
C ASN A 259 -54.18 -10.55 -15.74
N LYS A 260 -53.96 -11.69 -15.08
CA LYS A 260 -54.80 -12.88 -15.31
C LYS A 260 -56.06 -12.74 -14.46
N THR A 261 -57.22 -12.78 -15.11
CA THR A 261 -58.55 -12.96 -14.50
C THR A 261 -58.73 -14.35 -13.93
#